data_AF-A0A6P0PAG2-F1
#
_entry.id   AF-A0A6P0PAG2-F1
#
_cell.length_a   1.000
_cell.length_b   1.000
_cell.length_c   1.000
_cell.angle_alpha   90.00
_cell.angle_beta   90.00
_cell.angle_gamma   90.00
#
_symmetry.space_group_name_H-M   'P 1'
#
loop_
_entity.id
_entity.type
_entity.pdbx_description
1 polymer ?
#
loop_
_entity_poly.entity_id
_entity_poly.type
_entity_poly.pdbx_seq_one_letter_code
_entity_poly.pdbx_strand_id
1 'polypeptide(L)'
;MLRDIKDVALSYDARARNKHDMGWSRNRNYKSAVSDWNQSLLNTWNYLESNKRNNLFVCEYKKLFSGNDNYFYFLLNFLEIEENKNMYIYYKSITKDWDRFKQREKIIDKDKLAYIEENSNYFLRDKILQITAHLIE
;
A
#
# COMPACT_ATOMS: atom_id res chain seq x y z
N MET A 1 0.56 3.82 4.45
CA MET A 1 1.11 3.18 3.23
C MET A 1 -0.03 2.71 2.36
N LEU A 2 -0.05 3.08 1.08
CA LEU A 2 -1.06 2.68 0.11
C LEU A 2 -0.53 1.51 -0.73
N ARG A 3 -1.31 0.45 -0.83
CA ARG A 3 -1.02 -0.71 -1.67
C ARG A 3 -2.21 -0.99 -2.58
N ASP A 4 -1.92 -1.58 -3.73
CA ASP A 4 -2.92 -2.07 -4.67
C ASP A 4 -3.92 -3.01 -3.97
N ILE A 5 -5.21 -2.77 -4.15
CA ILE A 5 -6.25 -3.53 -3.46
C ILE A 5 -6.23 -5.02 -3.85
N LYS A 6 -5.83 -5.36 -5.06
CA LYS A 6 -5.69 -6.77 -5.49
C LYS A 6 -4.63 -7.48 -4.66
N ASP A 7 -3.50 -6.81 -4.42
CA ASP A 7 -2.42 -7.35 -3.60
C ASP A 7 -2.83 -7.47 -2.13
N VAL A 8 -3.57 -6.49 -1.61
CA VAL A 8 -4.09 -6.50 -0.24
C VAL A 8 -5.09 -7.65 -0.06
N ALA A 9 -6.03 -7.80 -0.98
CA ALA A 9 -7.02 -8.88 -0.99
C ALA A 9 -6.37 -10.26 -1.05
N LEU A 10 -5.38 -10.44 -1.93
CA LEU A 10 -4.58 -11.67 -2.01
C LEU A 10 -3.82 -11.97 -0.72
N SER A 11 -3.35 -10.93 -0.02
CA SER A 11 -2.68 -11.06 1.26
C SER A 11 -3.66 -11.52 2.35
N TYR A 12 -4.86 -10.94 2.42
CA TYR A 12 -5.92 -11.35 3.33
C TYR A 12 -6.31 -12.82 3.10
N ASP A 13 -6.54 -13.20 1.84
CA ASP A 13 -6.89 -14.58 1.46
C ASP A 13 -5.77 -15.60 1.76
N ALA A 14 -4.51 -15.20 1.60
CA ALA A 14 -3.38 -16.07 1.94
C ALA A 14 -3.32 -16.34 3.44
N ARG A 15 -3.51 -15.30 4.26
CA ARG A 15 -3.54 -15.42 5.72
C ARG A 15 -4.76 -16.21 6.21
N ALA A 16 -5.96 -15.93 5.67
CA ALA A 16 -7.18 -16.66 6.01
C ALA A 16 -7.12 -18.17 5.72
N ARG A 17 -6.32 -18.59 4.73
CA ARG A 17 -6.09 -20.00 4.40
C ARG A 17 -4.90 -20.62 5.15
N ASN A 18 -4.05 -19.82 5.77
CA ASN A 18 -2.89 -20.32 6.50
C ASN A 18 -3.34 -20.91 7.85
N LYS A 19 -3.35 -22.24 7.94
CA LYS A 19 -3.72 -22.95 9.17
C LYS A 19 -2.79 -22.67 10.36
N HIS A 20 -1.60 -22.13 10.11
CA HIS A 20 -0.62 -21.78 11.13
C HIS A 20 -0.70 -20.31 11.57
N ASP A 21 -1.48 -19.46 10.89
CA ASP A 21 -1.71 -18.07 11.30
C ASP A 21 -2.87 -18.02 12.30
N MET A 22 -2.61 -18.47 13.53
CA MET A 22 -3.63 -18.58 14.59
C MET A 22 -4.25 -17.23 14.98
N GLY A 23 -3.56 -16.12 14.72
CA GLY A 23 -4.04 -14.76 15.00
C GLY A 23 -4.93 -14.17 13.90
N TRP A 24 -5.05 -14.83 12.75
CA TRP A 24 -5.85 -14.35 11.63
C TRP A 24 -7.14 -15.16 11.47
N SER A 25 -8.29 -14.49 11.66
CA SER A 25 -9.58 -15.14 11.46
C SER A 25 -9.76 -15.58 10.00
N ARG A 26 -10.29 -16.79 9.81
CA ARG A 26 -10.61 -17.34 8.47
C ARG A 26 -11.65 -16.52 7.71
N ASN A 27 -12.45 -15.73 8.43
CA ASN A 27 -13.44 -14.84 7.83
C ASN A 27 -12.82 -13.53 7.31
N ARG A 28 -11.56 -13.21 7.66
CA ARG A 28 -10.83 -12.03 7.15
C ARG A 28 -10.22 -12.33 5.79
N ASN A 29 -11.08 -12.54 4.80
CA ASN A 29 -10.73 -12.85 3.42
C ASN A 29 -10.72 -11.60 2.52
N TYR A 30 -10.65 -11.79 1.20
CA TYR A 30 -10.65 -10.70 0.21
C TYR A 30 -11.82 -9.70 0.37
N LYS A 31 -13.01 -10.13 0.80
CA LYS A 31 -14.15 -9.22 1.01
C LYS A 31 -13.90 -8.28 2.19
N SER A 32 -13.37 -8.81 3.29
CA SER A 32 -12.93 -7.99 4.42
C SER A 32 -11.80 -7.05 4.03
N ALA A 33 -10.89 -7.48 3.15
CA ALA A 33 -9.82 -6.65 2.63
C ALA A 33 -10.35 -5.40 1.91
N VAL A 34 -11.36 -5.56 1.04
CA VAL A 34 -12.01 -4.45 0.33
C VAL A 34 -12.68 -3.50 1.32
N SER A 35 -13.42 -4.04 2.29
CA SER A 35 -14.06 -3.24 3.35
C SER A 35 -13.05 -2.43 4.16
N ASP A 36 -12.01 -3.09 4.68
CA ASP A 36 -10.97 -2.45 5.51
C ASP A 36 -10.17 -1.42 4.71
N TRP A 37 -9.89 -1.68 3.43
CA TRP A 37 -9.19 -0.77 2.53
C TRP A 37 -10.03 0.48 2.24
N ASN A 38 -11.30 0.32 1.87
CA ASN A 38 -12.22 1.44 1.66
C ASN A 38 -12.37 2.31 2.91
N GLN A 39 -12.51 1.68 4.09
CA GLN A 39 -12.61 2.41 5.35
C GLN A 39 -11.31 3.18 5.65
N SER A 40 -10.15 2.59 5.35
CA SER A 40 -8.85 3.24 5.52
C SER A 40 -8.69 4.45 4.60
N LEU A 41 -9.18 4.38 3.35
CA LEU A 41 -9.21 5.52 2.45
C LEU A 41 -10.14 6.61 2.97
N LEU A 42 -11.33 6.26 3.45
CA LEU A 42 -12.27 7.23 4.03
C LEU A 42 -11.68 7.94 5.24
N ASN A 43 -11.04 7.20 6.14
CA ASN A 43 -10.36 7.78 7.30
C ASN A 43 -9.23 8.72 6.88
N THR A 44 -8.46 8.35 5.85
CA THR A 44 -7.38 9.17 5.30
C THR A 44 -7.92 10.44 4.64
N TRP A 45 -9.01 10.33 3.89
CA TRP A 45 -9.69 11.47 3.28
C TRP A 45 -10.22 12.44 4.33
N ASN A 46 -10.92 11.94 5.35
CA ASN A 46 -11.43 12.77 6.43
C ASN A 46 -10.29 13.47 7.19
N TYR A 47 -9.14 12.80 7.34
CA TYR A 47 -7.94 13.42 7.88
C TYR A 47 -7.46 14.57 6.99
N LEU A 48 -7.32 14.37 5.68
CA LEU A 48 -6.90 15.40 4.74
C LEU A 48 -7.85 16.62 4.72
N GLU A 49 -9.15 16.38 4.74
CA GLU A 49 -10.16 17.46 4.73
C GLU A 49 -10.16 18.26 6.05
N SER A 50 -9.94 17.60 7.18
CA SER A 50 -9.96 18.24 8.50
C SER A 50 -8.61 18.83 8.92
N ASN A 51 -7.51 18.31 8.38
CA ASN A 51 -6.16 18.73 8.72
C ASN A 51 -5.47 19.39 7.52
N LYS A 52 -5.36 20.71 7.59
CA LYS A 52 -4.68 21.53 6.57
C LYS A 52 -3.15 21.54 6.68
N ARG A 53 -2.57 20.81 7.64
CA ARG A 53 -1.11 20.69 7.75
C ARG A 53 -0.64 19.65 6.75
N ASN A 54 0.47 19.94 6.06
CA ASN A 54 1.13 19.03 5.13
C ASN A 54 1.94 17.94 5.87
N ASN A 55 1.33 17.30 6.88
CA ASN A 55 1.98 16.32 7.75
C ASN A 55 1.54 14.87 7.45
N LEU A 56 1.11 14.60 6.22
CA LEU A 56 0.80 13.26 5.72
C LEU A 56 1.59 12.96 4.45
N PHE A 57 2.38 11.89 4.49
CA PHE A 57 3.00 11.31 3.30
C PHE A 57 2.32 9.99 2.95
N VAL A 58 1.68 9.93 1.79
CA VAL A 58 1.08 8.70 1.28
C VAL A 58 2.18 7.85 0.66
N CYS A 59 2.79 7.01 1.51
CA CYS A 59 3.80 6.06 1.06
C CYS A 59 3.18 4.96 0.17
N GLU A 60 3.41 5.01 -1.13
CA GLU A 60 2.98 4.03 -2.12
C GLU A 60 3.92 2.82 -2.12
N TYR A 61 3.36 1.65 -1.81
CA TYR A 61 4.09 0.40 -1.67
C TYR A 61 4.95 0.08 -2.90
N LYS A 62 4.36 0.18 -4.11
CA LYS A 62 5.09 -0.15 -5.34
C LYS A 62 6.24 0.82 -5.60
N LYS A 63 6.06 2.12 -5.37
CA LYS A 63 7.12 3.13 -5.57
C LYS A 63 8.26 2.96 -4.56
N LEU A 64 7.94 2.70 -3.29
CA LEU A 64 8.96 2.48 -2.27
C LEU A 64 9.77 1.21 -2.57
N PHE A 65 9.11 0.08 -2.84
CA PHE A 65 9.80 -1.20 -2.94
C PHE A 65 10.39 -1.49 -4.32
N SER A 66 10.08 -0.70 -5.35
CA SER A 66 10.69 -0.84 -6.68
C SER A 66 12.13 -0.35 -6.79
N GLY A 67 12.77 0.02 -5.68
CA GLY A 67 14.13 0.57 -5.68
C GLY A 67 14.23 1.97 -6.28
N ASN A 68 13.14 2.76 -6.22
CA ASN A 68 13.13 4.14 -6.66
C ASN A 68 13.84 5.03 -5.61
N ASP A 69 15.07 5.44 -5.92
CA ASP A 69 15.91 6.23 -5.02
C ASP A 69 15.29 7.58 -4.67
N ASN A 70 14.67 8.26 -5.65
CA ASN A 70 13.99 9.53 -5.39
C ASN A 70 12.86 9.34 -4.37
N TYR A 71 12.09 8.25 -4.49
CA TYR A 71 11.01 7.97 -3.55
C TYR A 71 11.51 7.70 -2.12
N PHE A 72 12.65 7.03 -2.00
CA PHE A 72 13.34 6.87 -0.72
C PHE A 72 13.77 8.23 -0.14
N TYR A 73 14.35 9.12 -0.96
CA TYR A 73 14.75 10.46 -0.53
C TYR A 73 13.57 11.35 -0.13
N PHE A 74 12.47 11.32 -0.86
CA PHE A 74 11.26 12.06 -0.48
C PHE A 74 10.69 11.59 0.86
N LEU A 75 10.73 10.27 1.12
CA LEU A 75 10.32 9.73 2.41
C LEU A 75 11.24 10.22 3.54
N LEU A 76 12.57 10.20 3.35
CA LEU A 76 13.51 10.72 4.35
C LEU A 76 13.31 12.22 4.61
N ASN A 77 13.13 13.00 3.55
CA ASN A 77 12.89 14.44 3.64
C ASN A 77 11.59 14.74 4.39
N PHE A 78 10.50 14.02 4.08
CA PHE A 78 9.24 14.16 4.81
C PHE A 78 9.38 13.83 6.30
N LEU A 79 10.23 12.87 6.64
CA LEU A 79 10.51 12.48 8.03
C LEU A 79 11.54 13.39 8.71
N GLU A 80 12.11 14.37 7.98
CA GLU A 80 13.20 15.23 8.45
C GLU A 80 14.42 14.43 8.93
N ILE A 81 14.71 13.30 8.28
CA ILE A 81 15.84 12.41 8.60
C ILE A 81 16.97 12.66 7.59
N GLU A 82 18.16 12.96 8.11
CA GLU A 82 19.37 13.01 7.29
C GLU A 82 19.71 11.63 6.72
N GLU A 83 20.01 11.57 5.42
CA GLU A 83 20.42 10.32 4.79
C GLU A 83 21.71 9.79 5.44
N ASN A 84 21.70 8.52 5.79
CA ASN A 84 22.90 7.79 6.12
C ASN A 84 23.16 6.68 5.09
N LYS A 85 24.43 6.50 4.70
CA LYS A 85 24.89 5.46 3.78
C LYS A 85 24.38 4.05 4.15
N ASN A 86 24.30 3.72 5.44
CA ASN A 86 23.78 2.44 5.91
C ASN A 86 22.30 2.25 5.59
N MET A 87 21.50 3.34 5.66
CA MET A 87 20.08 3.29 5.30
C MET A 87 19.91 3.03 3.81
N TYR A 88 20.69 3.71 2.96
CA TYR A 88 20.66 3.49 1.52
C TYR A 88 21.10 2.08 1.13
N ILE A 89 22.18 1.56 1.73
CA ILE A 89 22.63 0.17 1.52
C ILE A 89 21.52 -0.81 1.92
N TYR A 90 20.89 -0.60 3.07
CA TYR A 90 19.79 -1.45 3.53
C TYR A 90 18.59 -1.36 2.58
N TYR A 91 18.20 -0.15 2.16
CA TYR A 91 17.13 0.09 1.20
C TYR A 91 17.37 -0.67 -0.12
N LYS A 92 18.57 -0.58 -0.69
CA LYS A 92 18.94 -1.36 -1.88
C LYS A 92 18.88 -2.86 -1.63
N SER A 93 19.29 -3.32 -0.45
CA SER A 93 19.27 -4.75 -0.11
C SER A 93 17.85 -5.35 -0.06
N ILE A 94 16.86 -4.58 0.39
CA ILE A 94 15.46 -5.04 0.51
C ILE A 94 14.66 -4.84 -0.78
N THR A 95 15.12 -3.97 -1.68
CA THR A 95 14.45 -3.68 -2.97
C THR A 95 15.04 -4.45 -4.15
N LYS A 96 16.25 -5.04 -4.01
CA LYS A 96 16.93 -5.77 -5.09
C LYS A 96 16.11 -6.88 -5.75
N ASP A 97 15.23 -7.54 -4.98
CA ASP A 97 14.45 -8.70 -5.44
C ASP A 97 13.03 -8.30 -5.87
N TRP A 98 12.74 -6.99 -6.00
CA TRP A 98 11.40 -6.50 -6.31
C TRP A 98 10.78 -7.13 -7.55
N ASP A 99 11.55 -7.29 -8.63
CA ASP A 99 11.05 -7.89 -9.87
C ASP A 99 10.58 -9.34 -9.66
N ARG A 100 11.26 -10.09 -8.79
CA ARG A 100 10.83 -11.44 -8.41
C ARG A 100 9.53 -11.42 -7.61
N PHE A 101 9.30 -10.39 -6.80
CA PHE A 101 8.05 -10.21 -6.07
C PHE A 101 6.91 -9.78 -7.00
N LYS A 102 7.19 -8.92 -7.98
CA LYS A 102 6.22 -8.44 -8.98
C LYS A 102 5.71 -9.57 -9.88
N GLN A 103 6.58 -10.48 -10.31
CA GLN A 103 6.22 -11.62 -11.18
C GLN A 103 5.31 -12.65 -10.49
N ARG A 104 5.15 -12.59 -9.17
CA ARG A 104 4.17 -13.43 -8.45
C ARG A 104 2.76 -12.85 -8.59
N GLU A 105 2.34 -12.44 -9.80
CA GLU A 105 0.94 -12.19 -10.10
C GLU A 105 0.17 -13.48 -9.80
N LYS A 106 -0.37 -13.56 -8.60
CA LYS A 106 -1.17 -14.71 -8.19
C LYS A 106 -2.43 -14.62 -9.02
N ILE A 107 -2.72 -15.70 -9.74
CA ILE A 107 -3.99 -15.87 -10.44
C ILE A 107 -5.11 -15.60 -9.42
N ILE A 108 -5.76 -14.45 -9.56
CA ILE A 108 -6.96 -14.12 -8.79
C ILE A 108 -8.11 -14.79 -9.52
N ASP A 109 -8.89 -15.57 -8.78
CA ASP A 109 -10.13 -16.14 -9.27
C ASP A 109 -11.04 -15.03 -9.85
N LYS A 110 -11.69 -15.30 -10.99
CA LYS A 110 -12.43 -14.27 -11.74
C LYS A 110 -13.54 -13.63 -10.90
N ASP A 111 -14.24 -14.41 -10.09
CA ASP A 111 -15.36 -13.91 -9.27
C ASP A 111 -14.83 -13.01 -8.15
N LYS A 112 -13.68 -13.37 -7.57
CA LYS A 112 -13.00 -12.52 -6.58
C LYS A 112 -12.54 -11.21 -7.20
N LEU A 113 -11.96 -11.28 -8.40
CA LEU A 113 -11.50 -10.09 -9.10
C LEU A 113 -12.69 -9.17 -9.41
N ALA A 114 -13.78 -9.69 -9.95
CA ALA A 114 -15.00 -8.92 -10.21
C ALA A 114 -15.50 -8.24 -8.93
N TYR A 115 -15.61 -8.99 -7.83
CA TYR A 115 -16.00 -8.42 -6.54
C TYR A 115 -15.06 -7.28 -6.10
N ILE A 116 -13.74 -7.47 -6.19
CA ILE A 116 -12.76 -6.45 -5.82
C ILE A 116 -12.96 -5.20 -6.68
N GLU A 117 -13.09 -5.34 -8.00
CA GLU A 117 -13.24 -4.20 -8.90
C GLU A 117 -14.55 -3.43 -8.65
N GLU A 118 -15.66 -4.13 -8.47
CA GLU A 118 -16.98 -3.53 -8.26
C GLU A 118 -17.11 -2.82 -6.92
N ASN A 119 -16.39 -3.29 -5.89
CA ASN A 119 -16.60 -2.82 -4.51
C ASN A 119 -15.45 -1.95 -3.99
N SER A 120 -14.36 -1.77 -4.74
CA SER A 120 -13.23 -0.93 -4.33
C SER A 120 -13.47 0.54 -4.65
N ASN A 121 -13.18 1.42 -3.70
CA ASN A 121 -13.29 2.87 -3.88
C ASN A 121 -12.06 3.46 -4.55
N TYR A 122 -11.85 3.14 -5.83
CA TYR A 122 -10.75 3.66 -6.62
C TYR A 122 -10.76 5.18 -6.77
N PHE A 123 -11.95 5.76 -6.90
CA PHE A 123 -12.13 7.21 -6.97
C PHE A 123 -11.49 7.93 -5.77
N LEU A 124 -11.76 7.46 -4.55
CA LEU A 124 -11.21 8.07 -3.36
C LEU A 124 -9.70 7.86 -3.25
N ARG A 125 -9.21 6.67 -3.65
CA ARG A 125 -7.78 6.38 -3.73
C ARG A 125 -7.06 7.35 -4.67
N ASP A 126 -7.61 7.57 -5.86
CA ASP A 126 -6.99 8.46 -6.86
C ASP A 126 -7.04 9.93 -6.40
N LYS A 127 -8.13 10.36 -5.73
CA LYS A 127 -8.19 11.69 -5.11
C LYS A 127 -7.11 11.91 -4.03
N ILE A 128 -6.94 10.92 -3.14
CA ILE A 128 -5.89 10.99 -2.10
C ILE A 128 -4.50 11.10 -2.74
N LEU A 129 -4.23 10.28 -3.77
CA LEU A 129 -2.96 10.34 -4.49
C LEU A 129 -2.74 11.70 -5.17
N GLN A 130 -3.77 12.25 -5.82
CA GLN A 130 -3.68 13.55 -6.48
C GLN A 130 -3.32 14.67 -5.49
N ILE A 131 -3.99 14.74 -4.34
CA ILE A 131 -3.75 15.79 -3.34
C ILE A 131 -2.35 15.65 -2.72
N THR A 132 -1.88 14.42 -2.55
CA THR A 132 -0.58 14.14 -1.91
C THR A 132 0.60 14.09 -2.87
N ALA A 133 0.35 14.19 -4.19
CA ALA A 133 1.39 14.14 -5.21
C ALA A 133 2.37 15.33 -5.14
N HIS A 134 1.91 16.50 -4.69
CA HIS A 134 2.72 17.72 -4.55
C HIS A 134 3.85 17.63 -3.51
N LEU A 135 3.95 16.53 -2.75
CA LEU A 135 5.00 16.29 -1.78
C LEU A 135 6.20 15.52 -2.37
N ILE A 136 6.14 15.18 -3.66
CA ILE A 136 7.05 14.25 -4.36
C ILE A 136 7.61 14.89 -5.67
N GLU A 137 7.21 16.13 -5.99
CA GLU A 137 7.78 16.97 -7.06
C GLU A 137 8.68 18.06 -6.47
#